data_AF-I3X5V6-F1
#
_entry.id   AF-I3X5V6-F1
#
_cell.length_a   1.000
_cell.length_b   1.000
_cell.length_c   1.000
_cell.angle_alpha   90.00
_cell.angle_beta   90.00
_cell.angle_gamma   90.00
#
_symmetry.space_group_name_H-M   'P 1'
#
loop_
_entity.id
_entity.type
_entity.pdbx_description
1 polymer ?
#
loop_
_entity_poly.entity_id
_entity_poly.type
_entity_poly.pdbx_seq_one_letter_code
_entity_poly.pdbx_strand_id
1 'polypeptide(L)'
;MKIRLTDGARFFLLGERKTIFVESSQQIFEVDDITAYLTCLLAEAMSAHDLENALVARGSRRVAARSFVRDYLLEWSRRGVLDVAFDEDEGAPVHTQLLDLAGTAVSIAYHDRGLLDSILPVFDHQAASGMQPLITYSVGRFGERACISRHRSQAMIVTAAEAVPALKTLLTDDVLQNLGAAVALHTALLVKNGNGLLICGAPGAGKTTLALALSEAGFFYGADDIAVLNEDGRLRGVAFAPALKEGSWRLFEGMRDAIHIAPIHRRLDNKRVRYLAPVHLASPEAVPLGCIVLIRRRRSGPAAVRKVEPFRALSELLAGAFTPMRRLHLRQFQTLLIAVSGARVIELTYSRLDKAVETLSRYHDGE
;
A
#
# COMPACT_ATOMS: atom_id res chain seq x y z
N MET A 1 -19.41 15.23 7.72
CA MET A 1 -18.47 15.20 6.58
C MET A 1 -18.90 16.18 5.51
N LYS A 2 -17.99 17.06 5.08
CA LYS A 2 -18.16 17.92 3.89
C LYS A 2 -17.26 17.46 2.76
N ILE A 3 -17.77 17.49 1.55
CA ILE A 3 -17.09 17.07 0.33
C ILE A 3 -16.86 18.32 -0.52
N ARG A 4 -15.68 18.42 -1.12
CA ARG A 4 -15.35 19.45 -2.12
C ARG A 4 -14.43 18.86 -3.19
N LEU A 5 -14.16 19.62 -4.24
CA LEU A 5 -13.09 19.28 -5.17
C LEU A 5 -11.72 19.42 -4.50
N THR A 6 -10.79 18.54 -4.85
CA THR A 6 -9.37 18.73 -4.52
C THR A 6 -8.86 20.01 -5.19
N ASP A 7 -7.89 20.70 -4.57
CA ASP A 7 -7.38 21.98 -5.09
C ASP A 7 -6.78 21.86 -6.52
N GLY A 8 -6.29 20.66 -6.87
CA GLY A 8 -5.75 20.29 -8.19
C GLY A 8 -6.78 19.71 -9.17
N ALA A 9 -8.06 19.66 -8.83
CA ALA A 9 -9.12 19.21 -9.72
C ALA A 9 -10.04 20.38 -10.11
N ARG A 10 -10.27 20.59 -11.40
CA ARG A 10 -11.10 21.69 -11.89
C ARG A 10 -11.93 21.31 -13.11
N PHE A 11 -13.12 21.89 -13.17
CA PHE A 11 -14.01 21.82 -14.31
C PHE A 11 -13.64 22.86 -15.37
N PHE A 12 -13.73 22.48 -16.65
CA PHE A 12 -13.51 23.34 -17.80
C PHE A 12 -14.49 23.03 -18.93
N LEU A 13 -14.68 24.00 -19.82
CA LEU A 13 -15.35 23.81 -21.11
C LEU A 13 -14.31 23.82 -22.22
N LEU A 14 -14.34 22.79 -23.08
CA LEU A 14 -13.56 22.72 -24.31
C LEU A 14 -14.51 22.69 -25.50
N GLY A 15 -14.87 23.87 -25.99
CA GLY A 15 -16.01 24.03 -26.90
C GLY A 15 -17.31 23.65 -26.18
N GLU A 16 -18.05 22.69 -26.74
CA GLU A 16 -19.27 22.14 -26.12
C GLU A 16 -19.00 20.98 -25.14
N ARG A 17 -17.76 20.49 -25.08
CA ARG A 17 -17.37 19.36 -24.22
C ARG A 17 -17.15 19.84 -22.78
N LYS A 18 -17.72 19.11 -21.84
CA LYS A 18 -17.62 19.33 -20.39
C LYS A 18 -16.49 18.46 -19.88
N THR A 19 -15.44 19.07 -19.32
CA THR A 19 -14.24 18.32 -18.93
C THR A 19 -13.81 18.60 -17.50
N ILE A 20 -13.18 17.60 -16.89
CA ILE A 20 -12.53 17.72 -15.57
C ILE A 20 -11.06 17.39 -15.76
N PHE A 21 -10.19 18.32 -15.39
CA PHE A 21 -8.76 18.06 -15.29
C PHE A 21 -8.39 17.74 -13.85
N VAL A 22 -7.50 16.76 -13.67
CA VAL A 22 -6.97 16.35 -12.37
C VAL A 22 -5.45 16.40 -12.42
N GLU A 23 -4.88 17.34 -11.67
CA GLU A 23 -3.45 17.61 -11.67
C GLU A 23 -2.63 16.43 -11.13
N SER A 24 -3.10 15.76 -10.09
CA SER A 24 -2.34 14.67 -9.46
C SER A 24 -2.12 13.47 -10.39
N SER A 25 -3.09 13.19 -11.27
CA SER A 25 -3.03 12.09 -12.24
C SER A 25 -2.66 12.55 -13.65
N GLN A 26 -2.64 13.87 -13.90
CA GLN A 26 -2.48 14.47 -15.24
C GLN A 26 -3.52 13.94 -16.24
N GLN A 27 -4.74 13.69 -15.78
CA GLN A 27 -5.83 13.15 -16.60
C GLN A 27 -6.89 14.20 -16.90
N ILE A 28 -7.49 14.09 -18.08
CA ILE A 28 -8.67 14.85 -18.50
C ILE A 28 -9.81 13.85 -18.71
N PHE A 29 -10.96 14.16 -18.13
CA PHE A 29 -12.18 13.37 -18.27
C PHE A 29 -13.25 14.19 -18.96
N GLU A 30 -13.83 13.66 -20.04
CA GLU A 30 -15.09 14.19 -20.57
C GLU A 30 -16.25 13.63 -19.74
N VAL A 31 -17.20 14.50 -19.39
CA VAL A 31 -18.28 14.17 -18.46
C VAL A 31 -19.66 14.61 -18.98
N ASP A 32 -20.70 13.94 -18.51
CA ASP A 32 -22.09 14.31 -18.79
C ASP A 32 -22.53 15.57 -18.02
N ASP A 33 -23.72 16.08 -18.33
CA ASP A 33 -24.28 17.30 -17.76
C ASP A 33 -24.50 17.23 -16.25
N ILE A 34 -24.91 16.07 -15.73
CA ILE A 34 -25.21 15.89 -14.31
C ILE A 34 -23.88 15.81 -13.53
N THR A 35 -22.91 15.07 -14.06
CA THR A 35 -21.56 14.98 -13.50
C THR A 35 -20.85 16.34 -13.51
N ALA A 36 -20.98 17.12 -14.59
CA ALA A 36 -20.48 18.48 -14.65
C ALA A 36 -21.15 19.37 -13.59
N TYR A 37 -22.48 19.29 -13.47
CA TYR A 37 -23.25 20.05 -12.50
C TYR A 37 -22.82 19.75 -11.05
N LEU A 38 -22.72 18.47 -10.66
CA LEU A 38 -22.27 18.08 -9.32
C LEU A 38 -20.83 18.53 -9.05
N THR A 39 -19.95 18.41 -10.05
CA THR A 39 -18.57 18.89 -9.95
C THR A 39 -18.52 20.40 -9.70
N CYS A 40 -19.34 21.19 -10.40
CA CYS A 40 -19.42 22.63 -10.17
C CYS A 40 -19.95 22.98 -8.77
N LEU A 41 -20.94 22.24 -8.27
CA LEU A 41 -21.44 22.42 -6.90
C LEU A 41 -20.34 22.18 -5.86
N LEU A 42 -19.49 21.19 -6.09
CA LEU A 42 -18.37 20.85 -5.21
C LEU A 42 -17.18 21.81 -5.28
N ALA A 43 -17.27 22.91 -6.02
CA ALA A 43 -16.35 24.04 -5.86
C ALA A 43 -16.42 24.61 -4.43
N GLU A 44 -17.57 24.48 -3.78
CA GLU A 44 -17.76 24.75 -2.36
C GLU A 44 -17.97 23.44 -1.58
N ALA A 45 -17.71 23.48 -0.27
CA ALA A 45 -17.83 22.31 0.59
C ALA A 45 -19.32 21.98 0.88
N MET A 46 -19.79 20.82 0.41
CA MET A 46 -21.18 20.38 0.53
C MET A 46 -21.31 19.01 1.17
N SER A 47 -22.44 18.72 1.84
CA SER A 47 -22.73 17.35 2.27
C SER A 47 -23.31 16.53 1.10
N ALA A 48 -23.25 15.20 1.20
CA ALA A 48 -23.92 14.33 0.24
C ALA A 48 -25.44 14.60 0.18
N HIS A 49 -26.05 14.95 1.32
CA HIS A 49 -27.46 15.31 1.38
C HIS A 49 -27.78 16.59 0.60
N ASP A 50 -26.88 17.58 0.62
CA ASP A 50 -27.05 18.82 -0.14
C ASP A 50 -26.99 18.57 -1.65
N LEU A 51 -26.06 17.71 -2.10
CA LEU A 51 -25.98 17.28 -3.50
C LEU A 51 -27.24 16.53 -3.95
N GLU A 52 -27.76 15.64 -3.10
CA GLU A 52 -29.01 14.92 -3.35
C GLU A 52 -30.19 15.89 -3.51
N ASN A 53 -30.30 16.85 -2.60
CA ASN A 53 -31.35 17.88 -2.64
C ASN A 53 -31.23 18.75 -3.89
N ALA A 54 -30.01 19.09 -4.33
CA ALA A 54 -29.77 19.85 -5.56
C ALA A 54 -30.27 19.10 -6.81
N LEU A 55 -30.07 17.78 -6.90
CA LEU A 55 -30.62 16.99 -8.00
C LEU A 55 -32.15 16.86 -7.93
N VAL A 56 -32.71 16.73 -6.74
CA VAL A 56 -34.18 16.68 -6.53
C VAL A 56 -34.83 18.00 -6.96
N ALA A 57 -34.21 19.14 -6.61
CA ALA A 57 -34.68 20.46 -7.04
C ALA A 57 -34.69 20.63 -8.57
N ARG A 58 -33.87 19.86 -9.29
CA ARG A 58 -33.82 19.80 -10.76
C ARG A 58 -34.75 18.73 -11.37
N GLY A 59 -35.68 18.19 -10.58
CA GLY A 59 -36.70 17.24 -11.03
C GLY A 59 -36.34 15.76 -10.92
N SER A 60 -35.18 15.42 -10.33
CA SER A 60 -34.82 14.02 -10.10
C SER A 60 -35.68 13.41 -8.98
N ARG A 61 -36.14 12.17 -9.15
CA ARG A 61 -36.73 11.41 -8.04
C ARG A 61 -35.68 11.18 -6.95
N ARG A 62 -36.07 11.30 -5.67
CA ARG A 62 -35.12 11.22 -4.53
C ARG A 62 -34.28 9.94 -4.51
N VAL A 63 -34.85 8.78 -4.85
CA VAL A 63 -34.11 7.51 -4.94
C VAL A 63 -33.06 7.54 -6.05
N ALA A 64 -33.39 8.12 -7.21
CA ALA A 64 -32.47 8.25 -8.33
C ALA A 64 -31.34 9.26 -8.02
N ALA A 65 -31.69 10.40 -7.41
CA ALA A 65 -30.71 11.40 -6.95
C ALA A 65 -29.70 10.79 -5.97
N ARG A 66 -30.19 10.05 -4.97
CA ARG A 66 -29.33 9.34 -4.00
C ARG A 66 -28.41 8.32 -4.65
N SER A 67 -28.91 7.52 -5.60
CA SER A 67 -28.06 6.58 -6.34
C SER A 67 -27.00 7.32 -7.15
N PHE A 68 -27.38 8.38 -7.87
CA PHE A 68 -26.47 9.13 -8.72
C PHE A 68 -25.36 9.82 -7.91
N VAL A 69 -25.71 10.51 -6.82
CA VAL A 69 -24.71 11.14 -5.93
C VAL A 69 -23.78 10.09 -5.35
N ARG A 70 -24.31 8.95 -4.89
CA ARG A 70 -23.48 7.86 -4.37
C ARG A 70 -22.49 7.37 -5.43
N ASP A 71 -22.97 7.08 -6.64
CA ASP A 71 -22.14 6.51 -7.71
C ASP A 71 -21.10 7.54 -8.19
N TYR A 72 -21.48 8.81 -8.29
CA TYR A 72 -20.57 9.94 -8.53
C TYR A 72 -19.47 10.00 -7.47
N LEU A 73 -19.81 10.03 -6.18
CA LEU A 73 -18.82 10.18 -5.11
C LEU A 73 -17.83 8.99 -5.06
N LEU A 74 -18.29 7.79 -5.40
CA LEU A 74 -17.43 6.60 -5.46
C LEU A 74 -16.47 6.63 -6.65
N GLU A 75 -16.98 6.97 -7.82
CA GLU A 75 -16.21 7.05 -9.05
C GLU A 75 -15.14 8.15 -8.94
N TRP A 76 -15.54 9.33 -8.48
CA TRP A 76 -14.69 10.53 -8.51
C TRP A 76 -13.72 10.61 -7.33
N SER A 77 -14.03 10.02 -6.18
CA SER A 77 -13.02 9.86 -5.10
C SER A 77 -11.87 8.95 -5.54
N ARG A 78 -12.15 7.85 -6.27
CA ARG A 78 -11.11 6.96 -6.82
C ARG A 78 -10.22 7.62 -7.87
N ARG A 79 -10.70 8.68 -8.51
CA ARG A 79 -9.97 9.46 -9.51
C ARG A 79 -9.21 10.65 -8.89
N GLY A 80 -9.21 10.79 -7.56
CA GLY A 80 -8.49 11.86 -6.85
C GLY A 80 -9.15 13.24 -6.96
N VAL A 81 -10.43 13.28 -7.33
CA VAL A 81 -11.16 14.54 -7.56
C VAL A 81 -11.76 15.12 -6.29
N LEU A 82 -11.98 14.28 -5.27
CA LEU A 82 -12.72 14.68 -4.07
C LEU A 82 -11.79 14.82 -2.87
N ASP A 83 -11.95 15.90 -2.13
CA ASP A 83 -11.45 16.11 -0.77
C ASP A 83 -12.65 15.99 0.19
N VAL A 84 -12.43 15.36 1.34
CA VAL A 84 -13.46 15.17 2.36
C VAL A 84 -12.95 15.67 3.70
N ALA A 85 -13.60 16.71 4.22
CA ALA A 85 -13.35 17.21 5.56
C ALA A 85 -14.24 16.50 6.58
N PHE A 86 -13.62 16.06 7.67
CA PHE A 86 -14.30 15.64 8.89
C PHE A 86 -14.51 16.92 9.72
N ASP A 87 -15.74 17.40 9.73
CA ASP A 87 -16.17 18.61 10.43
C ASP A 87 -16.56 18.31 11.88
N GLU A 88 -16.89 19.36 12.64
CA GLU A 88 -17.28 19.25 14.06
C GLU A 88 -18.48 18.30 14.27
N ASP A 89 -19.33 18.15 13.26
CA ASP A 89 -20.48 17.24 13.25
C ASP A 89 -20.06 15.76 13.36
N GLU A 90 -18.84 15.39 12.95
CA GLU A 90 -18.31 14.03 13.10
C GLU A 90 -17.80 13.74 14.53
N GLY A 91 -17.69 14.76 15.38
CA GLY A 91 -17.20 14.65 16.73
C GLY A 91 -15.71 14.30 16.84
N ALA A 92 -15.26 14.12 18.09
CA ALA A 92 -13.88 13.72 18.37
C ALA A 92 -13.61 12.29 17.89
N PRO A 93 -12.39 11.99 17.40
CA PRO A 93 -12.03 10.64 17.02
C PRO A 93 -12.13 9.69 18.22
N VAL A 94 -12.62 8.48 17.99
CA VAL A 94 -12.72 7.42 19.00
C VAL A 94 -11.36 6.83 19.35
N HIS A 95 -10.39 6.95 18.45
CA HIS A 95 -9.00 6.54 18.64
C HIS A 95 -8.10 7.27 17.65
N THR A 96 -6.86 7.54 18.04
CA THR A 96 -5.82 8.05 17.14
C THR A 96 -4.59 7.17 17.26
N GLN A 97 -4.14 6.64 16.13
CA GLN A 97 -2.95 5.80 16.04
C GLN A 97 -1.84 6.57 15.34
N LEU A 98 -0.63 6.51 15.88
CA LEU A 98 0.58 7.05 15.25
C LEU A 98 1.42 5.88 14.73
N LEU A 99 1.85 5.95 13.48
CA LEU A 99 2.65 4.92 12.81
C LEU A 99 4.03 5.47 12.44
N ASP A 100 5.07 4.65 12.54
CA ASP A 100 6.36 4.88 11.91
C ASP A 100 6.52 3.97 10.68
N LEU A 101 6.37 4.56 9.50
CA LEU A 101 6.51 3.86 8.23
C LEU A 101 7.89 4.10 7.64
N ALA A 102 8.91 3.53 8.28
CA ALA A 102 10.31 3.72 7.92
C ALA A 102 10.66 5.23 7.87
N GLY A 103 10.56 5.90 9.01
CA GLY A 103 10.85 7.33 9.18
C GLY A 103 9.72 8.26 8.73
N THR A 104 8.69 7.76 8.04
CA THR A 104 7.51 8.55 7.67
C THR A 104 6.47 8.43 8.78
N ALA A 105 6.38 9.44 9.65
CA ALA A 105 5.41 9.48 10.74
C ALA A 105 4.00 9.81 10.21
N VAL A 106 3.05 8.91 10.43
CA VAL A 106 1.65 9.07 9.98
C VAL A 106 0.69 8.93 11.14
N SER A 107 -0.20 9.89 11.31
CA SER A 107 -1.32 9.81 12.27
C SER A 107 -2.60 9.40 11.55
N ILE A 108 -3.37 8.48 12.15
CA ILE A 108 -4.67 8.04 11.67
C ILE A 108 -5.69 8.27 12.78
N ALA A 109 -6.61 9.20 12.57
CA ALA A 109 -7.76 9.46 13.44
C ALA A 109 -8.95 8.61 12.98
N TYR A 110 -9.47 7.77 13.87
CA TYR A 110 -10.62 6.91 13.61
C TYR A 110 -11.87 7.54 14.23
N HIS A 111 -12.90 7.76 13.42
CA HIS A 111 -14.21 8.29 13.83
C HIS A 111 -15.28 7.19 13.90
N ASP A 112 -14.89 5.94 13.63
CA ASP A 112 -15.80 4.80 13.61
C ASP A 112 -15.18 3.56 14.27
N ARG A 113 -15.88 2.95 15.24
CA ARG A 113 -15.37 1.78 15.96
C ARG A 113 -15.30 0.51 15.11
N GLY A 114 -16.23 0.30 14.17
CA GLY A 114 -16.19 -0.87 13.29
C GLY A 114 -15.02 -0.80 12.30
N LEU A 115 -14.72 0.39 11.78
CA LEU A 115 -13.53 0.60 10.95
C LEU A 115 -12.24 0.50 11.78
N LEU A 116 -12.21 1.03 13.01
CA LEU A 116 -11.09 0.86 13.93
C LEU A 116 -10.75 -0.62 14.14
N ASP A 117 -11.75 -1.42 14.53
CA ASP A 117 -11.58 -2.85 14.82
C ASP A 117 -11.10 -3.65 13.59
N SER A 118 -11.45 -3.19 12.37
CA SER A 118 -11.00 -3.81 11.13
C SER A 118 -9.61 -3.36 10.68
N ILE A 119 -9.20 -2.12 10.96
CA ILE A 119 -8.00 -1.50 10.38
C ILE A 119 -6.83 -1.60 11.35
N LEU A 120 -7.03 -1.26 12.62
CA LEU A 120 -5.96 -1.19 13.61
C LEU A 120 -5.11 -2.46 13.67
N PRO A 121 -5.69 -3.68 13.74
CA PRO A 121 -4.89 -4.92 13.84
C PRO A 121 -3.92 -5.16 12.66
N VAL A 122 -4.15 -4.51 11.52
CA VAL A 122 -3.30 -4.66 10.31
C VAL A 122 -2.07 -3.77 10.36
N PHE A 123 -2.10 -2.69 11.15
CA PHE A 123 -1.04 -1.68 11.23
C PHE A 123 -0.44 -1.54 12.64
N ASP A 124 -1.03 -2.19 13.66
CA ASP A 124 -0.67 -2.01 15.07
C ASP A 124 0.80 -2.31 15.38
N HIS A 125 1.40 -3.27 14.69
CA HIS A 125 2.81 -3.59 14.86
C HIS A 125 3.77 -2.50 14.32
N GLN A 126 3.24 -1.47 13.67
CA GLN A 126 3.98 -0.26 13.25
C GLN A 126 3.70 0.94 14.15
N ALA A 127 2.98 0.74 15.27
CA ALA A 127 2.66 1.80 16.21
C ALA A 127 3.94 2.46 16.76
N ALA A 128 3.91 3.78 16.81
CA ALA A 128 5.00 4.61 17.29
C ALA A 128 4.51 5.57 18.38
N SER A 129 5.45 6.06 19.19
CA SER A 129 5.18 7.03 20.26
C SER A 129 6.18 8.20 20.19
N GLY A 130 5.71 9.41 20.48
CA GLY A 130 6.59 10.59 20.61
C GLY A 130 7.08 11.20 19.30
N MET A 131 6.58 10.76 18.14
CA MET A 131 6.86 11.40 16.85
C MET A 131 5.82 12.47 16.51
N GLN A 132 6.24 13.52 15.81
CA GLN A 132 5.31 14.48 15.20
C GLN A 132 4.85 13.92 13.84
N PRO A 133 3.53 13.81 13.60
CA PRO A 133 3.05 13.27 12.34
C PRO A 133 3.34 14.23 11.19
N LEU A 134 3.98 13.71 10.14
CA LEU A 134 4.16 14.43 8.88
C LEU A 134 2.87 14.41 8.05
N ILE A 135 2.11 13.34 8.16
CA ILE A 135 0.86 13.12 7.44
C ILE A 135 -0.24 12.74 8.42
N THR A 136 -1.45 13.23 8.17
CA THR A 136 -2.62 12.93 8.98
C THR A 136 -3.76 12.42 8.11
N TYR A 137 -4.34 11.31 8.53
CA TYR A 137 -5.55 10.71 7.96
C TYR A 137 -6.71 10.77 8.94
N SER A 138 -7.92 10.90 8.40
CA SER A 138 -9.17 10.63 9.10
C SER A 138 -9.90 9.49 8.42
N VAL A 139 -10.35 8.52 9.19
CA VAL A 139 -11.11 7.37 8.72
C VAL A 139 -12.45 7.34 9.44
N GLY A 140 -13.54 7.28 8.69
CA GLY A 140 -14.88 7.25 9.25
C GLY A 140 -15.91 6.66 8.30
N ARG A 141 -17.12 6.53 8.82
CA ARG A 141 -18.22 5.90 8.11
C ARG A 141 -18.93 6.89 7.20
N PHE A 142 -19.15 6.49 5.96
CA PHE A 142 -19.87 7.26 4.94
C PHE A 142 -21.05 6.42 4.43
N GLY A 143 -22.19 6.48 5.13
CA GLY A 143 -23.29 5.54 4.93
C GLY A 143 -22.84 4.09 5.18
N GLU A 144 -23.05 3.18 4.23
CA GLU A 144 -22.60 1.77 4.30
C GLU A 144 -21.13 1.57 3.89
N ARG A 145 -20.36 2.66 3.79
CA ARG A 145 -18.99 2.67 3.24
C ARG A 145 -18.01 3.30 4.21
N ALA A 146 -16.73 3.16 3.90
CA ALA A 146 -15.65 3.84 4.58
C ALA A 146 -15.23 5.06 3.76
N CYS A 147 -14.94 6.16 4.43
CA CYS A 147 -14.22 7.30 3.88
C CYS A 147 -12.84 7.36 4.54
N ILE A 148 -11.80 7.42 3.72
CA ILE A 148 -10.41 7.64 4.13
C ILE A 148 -10.00 8.99 3.56
N SER A 149 -9.83 9.98 4.41
CA SER A 149 -9.42 11.33 4.01
C SER A 149 -7.99 11.59 4.45
N ARG A 150 -7.16 12.07 3.52
CA ARG A 150 -5.83 12.61 3.82
C ARG A 150 -5.98 14.12 3.99
N HIS A 151 -5.58 14.65 5.14
CA HIS A 151 -5.77 16.07 5.45
C HIS A 151 -5.19 16.99 4.35
N ARG A 152 -6.02 17.92 3.84
CA ARG A 152 -5.70 18.85 2.72
C ARG A 152 -5.32 18.14 1.42
N SER A 153 -5.91 16.99 1.14
CA SER A 153 -5.58 16.20 -0.05
C SER A 153 -6.79 15.36 -0.50
N GLN A 154 -6.55 14.35 -1.33
CA GLN A 154 -7.61 13.48 -1.83
C GLN A 154 -8.18 12.57 -0.74
N ALA A 155 -9.49 12.32 -0.83
CA ALA A 155 -10.18 11.31 -0.05
C ALA A 155 -10.62 10.14 -0.94
N MET A 156 -10.71 8.96 -0.34
CA MET A 156 -11.21 7.74 -0.98
C MET A 156 -12.46 7.24 -0.27
N ILE A 157 -13.55 7.03 -1.03
CA ILE A 157 -14.76 6.39 -0.54
C ILE A 157 -14.80 4.96 -1.07
N VAL A 158 -14.79 3.99 -0.17
CA VAL A 158 -14.61 2.57 -0.49
C VAL A 158 -15.55 1.69 0.31
N THR A 159 -15.78 0.45 -0.12
CA THR A 159 -16.49 -0.51 0.76
C THR A 159 -15.68 -0.78 2.03
N ALA A 160 -16.32 -1.24 3.11
CA ALA A 160 -15.61 -1.64 4.32
C ALA A 160 -14.51 -2.70 4.04
N ALA A 161 -14.77 -3.67 3.16
CA ALA A 161 -13.79 -4.68 2.75
C ALA A 161 -12.58 -4.11 1.97
N GLU A 162 -12.73 -2.94 1.36
CA GLU A 162 -11.68 -2.23 0.60
C GLU A 162 -10.91 -1.23 1.48
N ALA A 163 -11.38 -0.91 2.69
CA ALA A 163 -10.80 0.14 3.53
C ALA A 163 -9.32 -0.12 3.87
N VAL A 164 -8.99 -1.32 4.37
CA VAL A 164 -7.60 -1.68 4.69
C VAL A 164 -6.69 -1.64 3.44
N PRO A 165 -7.03 -2.30 2.32
CA PRO A 165 -6.22 -2.18 1.10
C PRO A 165 -6.06 -0.75 0.59
N ALA A 166 -7.13 0.05 0.61
CA ALA A 166 -7.09 1.43 0.15
C ALA A 166 -6.17 2.30 1.03
N LEU A 167 -6.32 2.20 2.35
CA LEU A 167 -5.44 2.89 3.30
C LEU A 167 -3.99 2.45 3.12
N LYS A 168 -3.72 1.15 3.02
CA LYS A 168 -2.35 0.65 2.76
C LYS A 168 -1.75 1.23 1.50
N THR A 169 -2.52 1.35 0.41
CA THR A 169 -2.05 1.98 -0.84
C THR A 169 -1.72 3.45 -0.63
N LEU A 170 -2.59 4.21 0.03
CA LEU A 170 -2.34 5.63 0.34
C LEU A 170 -1.09 5.82 1.22
N LEU A 171 -0.94 5.00 2.27
CA LEU A 171 0.25 4.99 3.13
C LEU A 171 1.51 4.60 2.37
N THR A 172 1.40 3.66 1.43
CA THR A 172 2.51 3.27 0.56
C THR A 172 2.94 4.45 -0.31
N ASP A 173 2.00 5.14 -0.96
CA ASP A 173 2.28 6.30 -1.78
C ASP A 173 2.95 7.42 -0.96
N ASP A 174 2.48 7.66 0.26
CA ASP A 174 3.09 8.62 1.18
C ASP A 174 4.54 8.28 1.53
N VAL A 175 4.83 7.03 1.87
CA VAL A 175 6.21 6.60 2.13
C VAL A 175 7.07 6.84 0.90
N LEU A 176 6.58 6.47 -0.28
CA LEU A 176 7.27 6.63 -1.55
C LEU A 176 7.55 8.10 -1.89
N GLN A 177 6.65 9.02 -1.57
CA GLN A 177 6.84 10.46 -1.79
C GLN A 177 7.81 11.10 -0.78
N ASN A 178 7.99 10.49 0.39
CA ASN A 178 8.82 11.02 1.48
C ASN A 178 10.18 10.30 1.63
N LEU A 179 10.65 9.60 0.58
CA LEU A 179 11.93 8.87 0.61
C LEU A 179 13.18 9.76 0.70
N GLY A 180 13.06 11.06 0.43
CA GLY A 180 14.23 11.93 0.28
C GLY A 180 15.15 11.43 -0.84
N ALA A 181 16.43 11.18 -0.55
CA ALA A 181 17.37 10.61 -1.51
C ALA A 181 17.49 9.08 -1.45
N ALA A 182 16.73 8.40 -0.57
CA ALA A 182 16.68 6.95 -0.55
C ALA A 182 15.99 6.37 -1.80
N VAL A 183 16.16 5.06 -2.02
CA VAL A 183 15.55 4.33 -3.13
C VAL A 183 14.62 3.26 -2.58
N ALA A 184 13.36 3.27 -2.99
CA ALA A 184 12.45 2.16 -2.69
C ALA A 184 12.64 1.03 -3.70
N LEU A 185 12.66 -0.20 -3.21
CA LEU A 185 12.83 -1.42 -3.98
C LEU A 185 11.58 -2.29 -3.79
N HIS A 186 10.91 -2.66 -4.89
CA HIS A 186 9.74 -3.53 -4.86
C HIS A 186 10.13 -5.00 -4.62
N THR A 187 10.49 -5.29 -3.38
CA THR A 187 11.07 -6.55 -2.91
C THR A 187 10.59 -6.86 -1.50
N ALA A 188 10.56 -8.15 -1.16
CA ALA A 188 10.43 -8.53 0.24
C ALA A 188 11.80 -8.50 0.91
N LEU A 189 11.86 -8.01 2.14
CA LEU A 189 13.05 -7.95 2.98
C LEU A 189 12.87 -8.87 4.19
N LEU A 190 13.83 -9.77 4.37
CA LEU A 190 14.02 -10.52 5.61
C LEU A 190 15.35 -10.15 6.24
N VAL A 191 15.51 -10.42 7.53
CA VAL A 191 16.75 -10.22 8.28
C VAL A 191 17.14 -11.53 8.95
N LYS A 192 18.40 -11.91 8.80
CA LYS A 192 18.99 -13.08 9.47
C LYS A 192 20.42 -12.75 9.84
N ASN A 193 20.81 -13.05 11.08
CA ASN A 193 22.17 -12.78 11.59
C ASN A 193 22.63 -11.34 11.33
N GLY A 194 21.73 -10.36 11.55
CA GLY A 194 22.00 -8.93 11.34
C GLY A 194 22.12 -8.48 9.89
N ASN A 195 21.92 -9.35 8.91
CA ASN A 195 22.04 -9.04 7.49
C ASN A 195 20.68 -9.15 6.77
N GLY A 196 20.44 -8.21 5.85
CA GLY A 196 19.27 -8.19 4.98
C GLY A 196 19.36 -9.23 3.86
N LEU A 197 18.24 -9.90 3.62
CA LEU A 197 17.99 -10.80 2.49
C LEU A 197 16.82 -10.24 1.69
N LEU A 198 17.07 -9.85 0.45
CA LEU A 198 16.05 -9.40 -0.49
C LEU A 198 15.52 -10.58 -1.32
N ILE A 199 14.20 -10.70 -1.41
CA ILE A 199 13.54 -11.65 -2.32
C ILE A 199 12.97 -10.86 -3.49
N CYS A 200 13.50 -11.14 -4.68
CA CYS A 200 13.16 -10.44 -5.91
C CYS A 200 12.46 -11.37 -6.89
N GLY A 201 11.53 -10.81 -7.66
CA GLY A 201 10.85 -11.51 -8.74
C GLY A 201 9.59 -10.77 -9.16
N ALA A 202 9.07 -11.14 -10.33
CA ALA A 202 7.89 -10.55 -10.94
C ALA A 202 6.67 -10.50 -9.98
N PRO A 203 5.72 -9.57 -10.20
CA PRO A 203 4.44 -9.57 -9.48
C PRO A 203 3.76 -10.94 -9.53
N GLY A 204 3.40 -11.48 -8.37
CA GLY A 204 2.78 -12.81 -8.27
C GLY A 204 3.74 -14.01 -8.32
N ALA A 205 5.06 -13.81 -8.40
CA ALA A 205 6.05 -14.89 -8.37
C ALA A 205 6.12 -15.64 -7.03
N GLY A 206 5.53 -15.08 -5.97
CA GLY A 206 5.46 -15.70 -4.64
C GLY A 206 6.35 -15.08 -3.56
N LYS A 207 6.82 -13.83 -3.75
CA LYS A 207 7.67 -13.11 -2.77
C LYS A 207 7.08 -13.14 -1.35
N THR A 208 5.86 -12.64 -1.18
CA THR A 208 5.10 -12.67 0.08
C THR A 208 4.99 -14.05 0.69
N THR A 209 4.69 -15.05 -0.14
CA THR A 209 4.51 -16.42 0.32
C THR A 209 5.82 -17.01 0.83
N LEU A 210 6.93 -16.78 0.12
CA LEU A 210 8.25 -17.23 0.55
C LEU A 210 8.75 -16.45 1.77
N ALA A 211 8.53 -15.13 1.81
CA ALA A 211 8.93 -14.28 2.93
C ALA A 211 8.26 -14.72 4.24
N LEU A 212 6.95 -14.95 4.21
CA LEU A 212 6.22 -15.50 5.35
C LEU A 212 6.73 -16.89 5.76
N ALA A 213 6.96 -17.78 4.80
CA ALA A 213 7.40 -19.15 5.11
C ALA A 213 8.81 -19.20 5.70
N LEU A 214 9.71 -18.31 5.26
CA LEU A 214 11.02 -18.14 5.86
C LEU A 214 10.94 -17.50 7.25
N SER A 215 9.95 -16.63 7.48
CA SER A 215 9.76 -16.04 8.81
C SER A 215 9.43 -17.10 9.85
N GLU A 216 8.54 -18.04 9.52
CA GLU A 216 8.26 -19.24 10.34
C GLU A 216 9.48 -20.14 10.53
N ALA A 217 10.48 -20.05 9.64
CA ALA A 217 11.76 -20.76 9.72
C ALA A 217 12.87 -19.96 10.42
N GLY A 218 12.51 -18.93 11.20
CA GLY A 218 13.44 -18.17 12.03
C GLY A 218 14.20 -17.07 11.29
N PHE A 219 13.68 -16.58 10.16
CA PHE A 219 14.07 -15.29 9.60
C PHE A 219 13.17 -14.19 10.19
N PHE A 220 13.71 -12.99 10.37
CA PHE A 220 12.93 -11.86 10.83
C PHE A 220 12.34 -11.12 9.62
N TYR A 221 11.04 -10.87 9.64
CA TYR A 221 10.30 -10.17 8.60
C TYR A 221 10.57 -8.66 8.67
N GLY A 222 11.15 -8.10 7.60
CA GLY A 222 11.39 -6.67 7.48
C GLY A 222 10.38 -5.94 6.59
N ALA A 223 10.04 -6.52 5.44
CA ALA A 223 9.04 -5.98 4.51
C ALA A 223 8.58 -7.03 3.49
N ASP A 224 7.45 -6.80 2.82
CA ASP A 224 6.98 -7.62 1.69
C ASP A 224 6.90 -6.85 0.37
N ASP A 225 6.36 -5.62 0.40
CA ASP A 225 6.18 -4.81 -0.80
C ASP A 225 7.32 -3.82 -1.03
N ILE A 226 7.86 -3.20 0.03
CA ILE A 226 8.84 -2.11 -0.09
C ILE A 226 9.97 -2.28 0.92
N ALA A 227 11.19 -2.42 0.39
CA ALA A 227 12.42 -2.22 1.12
C ALA A 227 13.05 -0.89 0.69
N VAL A 228 13.50 -0.08 1.64
CA VAL A 228 14.15 1.20 1.39
C VAL A 228 15.66 1.01 1.48
N LEU A 229 16.38 1.35 0.41
CA LEU A 229 17.83 1.49 0.40
C LEU A 229 18.20 2.93 0.74
N ASN A 230 18.78 3.11 1.93
CA ASN A 230 19.25 4.40 2.41
C ASN A 230 20.50 4.85 1.65
N GLU A 231 20.86 6.13 1.78
CA GLU A 231 22.03 6.74 1.14
C GLU A 231 23.36 6.05 1.52
N ASP A 232 23.43 5.49 2.73
CA ASP A 232 24.57 4.75 3.26
C ASP A 232 24.66 3.29 2.75
N GLY A 233 23.71 2.87 1.90
CA GLY A 233 23.66 1.52 1.34
C GLY A 233 23.04 0.47 2.24
N ARG A 234 22.47 0.86 3.39
CA ARG A 234 21.75 -0.05 4.29
C ARG A 234 20.27 -0.12 3.92
N LEU A 235 19.64 -1.24 4.25
CA LEU A 235 18.24 -1.54 3.98
C LEU A 235 17.39 -1.32 5.22
N ARG A 236 16.25 -0.66 5.05
CA ARG A 236 15.19 -0.55 6.06
C ARG A 236 13.87 -1.02 5.47
N GLY A 237 13.14 -1.84 6.20
CA GLY A 237 11.85 -2.37 5.75
C GLY A 237 10.69 -1.42 6.06
N VAL A 238 9.76 -1.27 5.12
CA VAL A 238 8.41 -0.76 5.45
C VAL A 238 7.57 -1.98 5.79
N ALA A 239 7.53 -2.32 7.08
CA ALA A 239 7.05 -3.61 7.57
C ALA A 239 5.52 -3.76 7.52
N PHE A 240 4.85 -3.44 6.41
CA PHE A 240 3.40 -3.65 6.31
C PHE A 240 3.05 -5.13 6.53
N ALA A 241 1.86 -5.39 7.09
CA ALA A 241 1.36 -6.75 7.18
C ALA A 241 1.30 -7.39 5.78
N PRO A 242 1.84 -8.60 5.60
CA PRO A 242 1.82 -9.30 4.31
C PRO A 242 0.39 -9.58 3.84
N ALA A 243 0.14 -9.29 2.56
CA ALA A 243 -1.17 -9.44 1.94
C ALA A 243 -1.31 -10.81 1.27
N LEU A 244 -1.78 -11.81 2.01
CA LEU A 244 -1.89 -13.18 1.50
C LEU A 244 -3.11 -13.34 0.60
N LYS A 245 -2.89 -13.66 -0.67
CA LYS A 245 -3.94 -13.91 -1.66
C LYS A 245 -4.64 -15.24 -1.42
N GLU A 246 -5.92 -15.33 -1.79
CA GLU A 246 -6.76 -16.52 -1.62
C GLU A 246 -6.09 -17.84 -2.05
N GLY A 247 -5.39 -17.85 -3.19
CA GLY A 247 -4.68 -19.04 -3.69
C GLY A 247 -3.52 -19.53 -2.80
N SER A 248 -3.04 -18.71 -1.87
CA SER A 248 -1.93 -19.04 -0.95
C SER A 248 -2.39 -19.42 0.46
N TRP A 249 -3.67 -19.26 0.82
CA TRP A 249 -4.16 -19.48 2.19
C TRP A 249 -3.95 -20.91 2.70
N ARG A 250 -3.92 -21.90 1.79
CA ARG A 250 -3.73 -23.32 2.14
C ARG A 250 -2.26 -23.74 2.24
N LEU A 251 -1.31 -22.84 1.98
CA LEU A 251 0.12 -23.18 1.95
C LEU A 251 0.78 -23.18 3.33
N PHE A 252 0.11 -22.66 4.36
CA PHE A 252 0.67 -22.48 5.69
C PHE A 252 -0.14 -23.29 6.71
N GLU A 253 0.26 -24.53 6.95
CA GLU A 253 -0.42 -25.38 7.96
C GLU A 253 -0.25 -24.81 9.38
N GLY A 254 0.95 -24.33 9.74
CA GLY A 254 1.21 -23.73 11.06
C GLY A 254 0.46 -22.43 11.34
N MET A 255 0.07 -21.70 10.30
CA MET A 255 -0.69 -20.44 10.42
C MET A 255 -2.17 -20.61 10.06
N ARG A 256 -2.67 -21.86 9.92
CA ARG A 256 -4.01 -22.11 9.37
C ARG A 256 -5.11 -21.39 10.14
N ASP A 257 -5.04 -21.42 11.47
CA ASP A 257 -6.04 -20.80 12.34
C ASP A 257 -5.97 -19.27 12.25
N ALA A 258 -4.76 -18.70 12.35
CA ALA A 258 -4.53 -17.26 12.17
C ALA A 258 -5.03 -16.76 10.81
N ILE A 259 -4.75 -17.51 9.74
CA ILE A 259 -5.28 -17.23 8.41
C ILE A 259 -6.79 -17.31 8.43
N HIS A 260 -7.40 -18.35 9.00
CA HIS A 260 -8.85 -18.57 8.99
C HIS A 260 -9.65 -17.49 9.75
N ILE A 261 -9.12 -16.96 10.86
CA ILE A 261 -9.78 -15.90 11.63
C ILE A 261 -9.57 -14.50 11.03
N ALA A 262 -8.49 -14.28 10.27
CA ALA A 262 -8.20 -12.98 9.67
C ALA A 262 -9.31 -12.53 8.69
N PRO A 263 -9.81 -11.29 8.76
CA PRO A 263 -10.85 -10.80 7.87
C PRO A 263 -10.45 -10.88 6.40
N ILE A 264 -11.45 -11.12 5.53
CA ILE A 264 -11.25 -11.10 4.09
C ILE A 264 -11.43 -9.67 3.60
N HIS A 265 -10.37 -9.12 3.04
CA HIS A 265 -10.38 -7.83 2.38
C HIS A 265 -10.43 -7.99 0.86
N ARG A 266 -10.90 -6.96 0.18
CA ARG A 266 -10.95 -6.89 -1.28
C ARG A 266 -10.07 -5.75 -1.76
N ARG A 267 -9.03 -6.05 -2.51
CA ARG A 267 -8.22 -5.03 -3.20
C ARG A 267 -9.04 -4.37 -4.31
N LEU A 268 -8.60 -3.19 -4.74
CA LEU A 268 -9.22 -2.46 -5.85
C LEU A 268 -9.18 -3.23 -7.18
N ASP A 269 -8.27 -4.19 -7.35
CA ASP A 269 -8.23 -5.13 -8.47
C ASP A 269 -9.11 -6.39 -8.26
N ASN A 270 -10.08 -6.31 -7.34
CA ASN A 270 -11.00 -7.37 -6.92
C ASN A 270 -10.34 -8.64 -6.34
N LYS A 271 -9.03 -8.64 -6.09
CA LYS A 271 -8.37 -9.78 -5.45
C LYS A 271 -8.72 -9.83 -3.95
N ARG A 272 -9.09 -11.02 -3.50
CA ARG A 272 -9.34 -11.32 -2.08
C ARG A 272 -8.01 -11.57 -1.38
N VAL A 273 -7.80 -10.87 -0.27
CA VAL A 273 -6.59 -10.98 0.54
C VAL A 273 -6.92 -11.05 2.02
N ARG A 274 -6.04 -11.67 2.79
CA ARG A 274 -6.02 -11.60 4.25
C ARG A 274 -4.68 -11.00 4.67
N TYR A 275 -4.72 -10.06 5.59
CA TYR A 275 -3.51 -9.48 6.18
C TYR A 275 -3.16 -10.27 7.43
N LEU A 276 -1.91 -10.67 7.56
CA LEU A 276 -1.41 -11.41 8.73
C LEU A 276 -0.35 -10.54 9.39
N ALA A 277 -0.49 -10.24 10.68
CA ALA A 277 0.60 -9.63 11.42
C ALA A 277 1.79 -10.61 11.42
N PRO A 278 3.01 -10.18 11.02
CA PRO A 278 4.18 -11.06 11.07
C PRO A 278 4.50 -11.45 12.52
N VAL A 279 4.82 -12.73 12.75
CA VAL A 279 5.15 -13.24 14.09
C VAL A 279 6.54 -12.77 14.54
N HIS A 280 7.50 -12.75 13.62
CA HIS A 280 8.88 -12.36 13.90
C HIS A 280 9.25 -11.11 13.12
N LEU A 281 9.01 -9.93 13.69
CA LEU A 281 9.38 -8.66 13.08
C LEU A 281 10.88 -8.40 13.23
N ALA A 282 11.50 -7.92 12.17
CA ALA A 282 12.85 -7.36 12.24
C ALA A 282 12.84 -6.05 13.03
N SER A 283 13.99 -5.72 13.63
CA SER A 283 14.23 -4.38 14.18
C SER A 283 13.99 -3.32 13.09
N PRO A 284 13.42 -2.14 13.43
CA PRO A 284 13.26 -1.03 12.48
C PRO A 284 14.58 -0.41 12.03
N GLU A 285 15.71 -0.79 12.64
CA GLU A 285 17.04 -0.33 12.27
C GLU A 285 17.45 -0.79 10.87
N ALA A 286 18.27 0.03 10.20
CA ALA A 286 18.78 -0.29 8.89
C ALA A 286 19.87 -1.39 8.96
N VAL A 287 19.80 -2.39 8.09
CA VAL A 287 20.73 -3.53 8.05
C VAL A 287 21.55 -3.54 6.75
N PRO A 288 22.80 -4.02 6.75
CA PRO A 288 23.55 -4.22 5.51
C PRO A 288 22.85 -5.25 4.61
N LEU A 289 22.95 -5.09 3.28
CA LEU A 289 22.48 -6.08 2.32
C LEU A 289 23.48 -7.25 2.23
N GLY A 290 23.07 -8.44 2.67
CA GLY A 290 23.92 -9.64 2.65
C GLY A 290 23.60 -10.63 1.53
N CYS A 291 22.34 -10.70 1.09
CA CYS A 291 21.90 -11.67 0.08
C CYS A 291 20.75 -11.14 -0.78
N ILE A 292 20.78 -11.43 -2.08
CA ILE A 292 19.69 -11.20 -3.03
C ILE A 292 19.28 -12.53 -3.63
N VAL A 293 17.99 -12.85 -3.50
CA VAL A 293 17.39 -14.11 -3.97
C VAL A 293 16.43 -13.81 -5.12
N LEU A 294 16.81 -14.17 -6.34
CA LEU A 294 15.91 -14.17 -7.48
C LEU A 294 15.07 -15.45 -7.44
N ILE A 295 13.74 -15.33 -7.34
CA ILE A 295 12.88 -16.51 -7.27
C ILE A 295 12.42 -16.98 -8.65
N ARG A 296 12.50 -18.29 -8.88
CA ARG A 296 12.01 -18.94 -10.10
C ARG A 296 11.16 -20.15 -9.75
N ARG A 297 9.85 -19.94 -9.62
CA ARG A 297 8.91 -21.04 -9.36
C ARG A 297 8.69 -21.90 -10.62
N ARG A 298 8.71 -23.22 -10.45
CA ARG A 298 8.40 -24.23 -11.48
C ARG A 298 7.19 -25.06 -11.07
N ARG A 299 6.58 -25.76 -12.04
CA ARG A 299 5.47 -26.69 -11.77
C ARG A 299 5.93 -27.99 -11.09
N SER A 300 7.15 -28.41 -11.36
CA SER A 300 7.77 -29.63 -10.83
C SER A 300 9.29 -29.48 -10.76
N GLY A 301 9.95 -30.46 -10.13
CA GLY A 301 11.40 -30.51 -9.97
C GLY A 301 11.88 -30.08 -8.57
N PRO A 302 13.15 -30.35 -8.25
CA PRO A 302 13.71 -30.10 -6.93
C PRO A 302 13.87 -28.60 -6.67
N ALA A 303 13.98 -28.25 -5.38
CA ALA A 303 14.47 -26.94 -4.98
C ALA A 303 16.00 -26.90 -5.15
N ALA A 304 16.51 -25.81 -5.69
CA ALA A 304 17.94 -25.62 -5.92
C ALA A 304 18.31 -24.14 -5.87
N VAL A 305 19.46 -23.87 -5.26
CA VAL A 305 20.11 -22.55 -5.25
C VAL A 305 21.28 -22.58 -6.23
N ARG A 306 21.40 -21.55 -7.07
CA ARG A 306 22.61 -21.32 -7.87
C ARG A 306 23.07 -19.89 -7.75
N LYS A 307 24.38 -19.67 -7.77
CA LYS A 307 24.94 -18.32 -7.93
C LYS A 307 24.55 -17.76 -9.29
N VAL A 308 24.28 -16.47 -9.33
CA VAL A 308 23.99 -15.75 -10.58
C VAL A 308 24.78 -14.45 -10.63
N GLU A 309 25.01 -13.96 -11.85
CA GLU A 309 25.68 -12.70 -12.10
C GLU A 309 24.96 -11.54 -11.38
N PRO A 310 25.68 -10.70 -10.60
CA PRO A 310 25.09 -9.56 -9.89
C PRO A 310 24.33 -8.60 -10.81
N PHE A 311 24.73 -8.49 -12.08
CA PHE A 311 24.04 -7.69 -13.09
C PHE A 311 22.56 -8.09 -13.26
N ARG A 312 22.22 -9.38 -13.12
CA ARG A 312 20.82 -9.83 -13.19
C ARG A 312 20.00 -9.30 -12.02
N ALA A 313 20.55 -9.33 -10.82
CA ALA A 313 19.88 -8.76 -9.65
C ALA A 313 19.76 -7.24 -9.74
N LEU A 314 20.81 -6.56 -10.19
CA LEU A 314 20.76 -5.12 -10.44
C LEU A 314 19.63 -4.76 -11.43
N SER A 315 19.51 -5.50 -12.54
CA SER A 315 18.46 -5.28 -13.53
C SER A 315 17.06 -5.47 -12.95
N GLU A 316 16.83 -6.54 -12.17
CA GLU A 316 15.54 -6.81 -11.53
C GLU A 316 15.20 -5.74 -10.49
N LEU A 317 16.18 -5.34 -9.67
CA LEU A 317 16.00 -4.30 -8.65
C LEU A 317 15.69 -2.95 -9.28
N LEU A 318 16.39 -2.57 -10.35
CA LEU A 318 16.14 -1.33 -11.08
C LEU A 318 14.74 -1.31 -11.72
N ALA A 319 14.29 -2.43 -12.28
CA ALA A 319 12.95 -2.53 -12.87
C ALA A 319 11.84 -2.34 -11.82
N GLY A 320 12.12 -2.70 -10.56
CA GLY A 320 11.22 -2.48 -9.42
C GLY A 320 11.57 -1.28 -8.54
N ALA A 321 12.53 -0.44 -8.95
CA ALA A 321 12.99 0.68 -8.14
C ALA A 321 12.08 1.90 -8.31
N PHE A 322 11.90 2.64 -7.22
CA PHE A 322 11.13 3.87 -7.20
C PHE A 322 11.89 4.98 -6.45
N THR A 323 11.78 6.19 -6.98
CA THR A 323 12.15 7.44 -6.31
C THR A 323 11.00 8.45 -6.53
N PRO A 324 10.82 9.46 -5.66
CA PRO A 324 9.79 10.49 -5.85
C PRO A 324 9.89 11.17 -7.23
N MET A 325 11.11 11.32 -7.75
CA MET A 325 11.40 11.94 -9.04
C MET A 325 11.18 11.03 -10.25
N ARG A 326 10.72 9.79 -10.02
CA ARG A 326 10.48 8.77 -11.06
C ARG A 326 11.70 8.52 -11.95
N ARG A 327 12.89 8.77 -11.42
CA ARG A 327 14.18 8.54 -12.05
C ARG A 327 15.25 8.34 -10.97
N LEU A 328 16.19 7.44 -11.20
CA LEU A 328 17.35 7.31 -10.33
C LEU A 328 18.41 8.33 -10.73
N HIS A 329 18.91 9.09 -9.77
CA HIS A 329 20.10 9.90 -9.95
C HIS A 329 21.37 9.04 -9.89
N LEU A 330 22.48 9.53 -10.45
CA LEU A 330 23.74 8.78 -10.52
C LEU A 330 24.23 8.31 -9.14
N ARG A 331 24.12 9.15 -8.11
CA ARG A 331 24.51 8.78 -6.74
C ARG A 331 23.67 7.62 -6.20
N GLN A 332 22.36 7.64 -6.41
CA GLN A 332 21.45 6.57 -6.00
C GLN A 332 21.78 5.26 -6.73
N PHE A 333 22.06 5.34 -8.04
CA PHE A 333 22.52 4.19 -8.82
C PHE A 333 23.85 3.65 -8.29
N GLN A 334 24.81 4.51 -7.94
CA GLN A 334 26.09 4.11 -7.35
C GLN A 334 25.88 3.40 -6.00
N THR A 335 25.03 3.92 -5.11
CA THR A 335 24.70 3.26 -3.84
C THR A 335 24.10 1.88 -4.07
N LEU A 336 23.14 1.75 -5.00
CA LEU A 336 22.57 0.45 -5.37
C LEU A 336 23.62 -0.51 -5.94
N LEU A 337 24.50 -0.02 -6.82
CA LEU A 337 25.58 -0.81 -7.41
C LEU A 337 26.54 -1.33 -6.35
N ILE A 338 26.95 -0.49 -5.40
CA ILE A 338 27.83 -0.87 -4.28
C ILE A 338 27.15 -1.94 -3.41
N ALA A 339 25.90 -1.72 -3.04
CA ALA A 339 25.14 -2.67 -2.22
C ALA A 339 25.00 -4.04 -2.91
N VAL A 340 24.64 -4.07 -4.20
CA VAL A 340 24.51 -5.31 -4.97
C VAL A 340 25.86 -6.00 -5.15
N SER A 341 26.94 -5.25 -5.35
CA SER A 341 28.30 -5.80 -5.54
C SER A 341 28.85 -6.46 -4.27
N GLY A 342 28.45 -5.97 -3.09
CA GLY A 342 28.82 -6.56 -1.79
C GLY A 342 27.96 -7.76 -1.38
N ALA A 343 26.85 -8.02 -2.08
CA ALA A 343 25.87 -9.05 -1.70
C ALA A 343 26.13 -10.40 -2.38
N ARG A 344 25.76 -11.49 -1.71
CA ARG A 344 25.61 -12.79 -2.38
C ARG A 344 24.39 -12.73 -3.29
N VAL A 345 24.54 -13.09 -4.57
CA VAL A 345 23.43 -13.10 -5.52
C VAL A 345 23.14 -14.51 -6.00
N ILE A 346 21.92 -14.97 -5.76
CA ILE A 346 21.49 -16.32 -6.08
C ILE A 346 20.13 -16.34 -6.79
N GLU A 347 19.89 -17.40 -7.56
CA GLU A 347 18.54 -17.78 -8.01
C GLU A 347 18.08 -19.02 -7.25
N LEU A 348 16.90 -18.92 -6.62
CA LEU A 348 16.20 -20.03 -5.99
C LEU A 348 15.14 -20.56 -6.96
N THR A 349 15.39 -21.75 -7.50
CA THR A 349 14.39 -22.50 -8.28
C THR A 349 13.67 -23.48 -7.37
N TYR A 350 12.33 -23.55 -7.42
CA TYR A 350 11.57 -24.48 -6.60
C TYR A 350 10.16 -24.75 -7.16
N SER A 351 9.56 -25.87 -6.76
CA SER A 351 8.15 -26.20 -7.04
C SER A 351 7.29 -26.27 -5.79
N ARG A 352 7.87 -26.73 -4.67
CA ARG A 352 7.24 -26.78 -3.34
C ARG A 352 7.84 -25.76 -2.38
N LEU A 353 6.98 -25.18 -1.54
CA LEU A 353 7.35 -24.10 -0.61
C LEU A 353 8.24 -24.61 0.54
N ASP A 354 7.90 -25.75 1.14
CA ASP A 354 8.68 -26.41 2.20
C ASP A 354 10.13 -26.66 1.78
N LYS A 355 10.33 -27.20 0.57
CA LYS A 355 11.66 -27.44 0.01
C LYS A 355 12.41 -26.16 -0.34
N ALA A 356 11.70 -25.10 -0.72
CA ALA A 356 12.31 -23.79 -0.97
C ALA A 356 12.90 -23.19 0.31
N VAL A 357 12.13 -23.25 1.40
CA VAL A 357 12.55 -22.82 2.74
C VAL A 357 13.74 -23.64 3.21
N GLU A 358 13.64 -24.98 3.21
CA GLU A 358 14.71 -25.89 3.63
C GLU A 358 16.03 -25.63 2.89
N THR A 359 15.97 -25.45 1.56
CA THR A 359 17.16 -25.23 0.74
C THR A 359 17.78 -23.86 1.01
N LEU A 360 16.96 -22.82 1.18
CA LEU A 360 17.47 -21.47 1.39
C LEU A 360 18.02 -21.27 2.80
N SER A 361 17.39 -21.87 3.82
CA SER A 361 17.89 -21.86 5.20
C SER A 361 19.27 -22.52 5.29
N ARG A 362 19.43 -23.74 4.76
CA ARG A 362 20.73 -24.43 4.72
C ARG A 362 21.82 -23.61 4.03
N TYR A 363 21.51 -23.08 2.84
CA TYR A 363 22.42 -22.19 2.11
C TYR A 363 22.82 -20.95 2.91
N HIS A 364 21.91 -20.39 3.72
CA HIS A 364 22.20 -19.23 4.54
C HIS A 364 23.06 -19.58 5.76
N ASP A 365 22.83 -20.75 6.36
CA ASP A 365 23.56 -21.25 7.53
C ASP A 365 24.93 -21.85 7.17
N GLY A 366 25.20 -22.07 5.88
CA GLY A 366 26.49 -22.55 5.37
C GLY A 366 26.59 -24.08 5.22
N GLU A 367 25.44 -24.77 5.28
CA GLU A 367 25.27 -26.19 5.00
C GLU A 367 24.90 -26.44 3.52
#